data_AF-A0A530H7E8-F1
#
_entry.id   AF-A0A530H7E8-F1
#
_cell.length_a   1.000
_cell.length_b   1.000
_cell.length_c   1.000
_cell.angle_alpha   90.00
_cell.angle_beta   90.00
_cell.angle_gamma   90.00
#
_symmetry.space_group_name_H-M   'P 1'
#
loop_
_entity.id
_entity.type
_entity.pdbx_description
1 polymer ?
#
loop_
_entity_poly.entity_id
_entity_poly.type
_entity_poly.pdbx_seq_one_letter_code
_entity_poly.pdbx_strand_id
1 'polypeptide(L)' 'MATPGQTTSTVAKELRTVIVTGASSGIGAYCAGALKAEGWRVFATARKPADIA' A
#
# COMPACT_ATOMS: atom_id res chain seq x y z
N MET A 1 37.64 20.71 -8.28
CA MET A 1 36.47 20.53 -9.16
C MET A 1 35.84 19.18 -8.86
N ALA A 2 35.15 19.06 -7.72
CA ALA A 2 34.39 17.87 -7.36
C ALA A 2 32.95 18.34 -7.17
N THR A 3 32.12 18.12 -8.18
CA THR A 3 30.68 18.39 -8.11
C THR A 3 30.06 17.30 -7.24
N PRO A 4 29.44 17.61 -6.09
CA PRO A 4 28.70 16.61 -5.34
C PRO A 4 27.51 16.18 -6.20
N GLY A 5 27.40 14.87 -6.44
CA GLY A 5 26.30 14.27 -7.18
C GLY A 5 24.97 14.71 -6.59
N GLN A 6 24.03 15.00 -7.48
CA GLN A 6 22.63 15.26 -7.14
C GLN A 6 22.12 14.05 -6.34
N THR A 7 22.01 14.20 -5.02
CA THR A 7 21.13 13.34 -4.24
C THR A 7 19.73 13.72 -4.66
N THR A 8 19.20 13.03 -5.67
CA THR A 8 17.77 13.03 -5.95
C THR A 8 17.10 12.32 -4.79
N SER A 9 17.03 13.01 -3.64
CA SER A 9 16.04 12.74 -2.61
C SER A 9 14.71 13.19 -3.18
N THR A 10 14.23 12.41 -4.14
CA THR A 10 12.80 12.21 -4.31
C THR A 10 12.34 11.81 -2.93
N VAL A 11 11.75 12.74 -2.18
CA VAL A 11 10.94 12.38 -1.02
C VAL A 11 9.79 11.61 -1.65
N ALA A 12 10.03 10.32 -1.91
CA ALA A 12 9.05 9.38 -2.40
C ALA A 12 8.06 9.32 -1.26
N LYS A 13 7.04 10.18 -1.34
CA LYS A 13 5.93 10.35 -0.41
C LYS A 13 5.74 9.01 0.30
N GLU A 14 6.23 8.88 1.54
CA GLU A 14 6.29 7.59 2.21
C GLU A 14 4.86 7.10 2.37
N LEU A 15 4.40 6.31 1.41
CA LEU A 15 3.04 5.79 1.40
C LEU A 15 2.99 4.83 2.57
N ARG A 16 2.26 5.25 3.61
CA ARG A 16 2.06 4.45 4.80
C ARG A 16 1.54 3.09 4.38
N THR A 17 2.23 2.05 4.84
CA THR A 17 1.99 0.68 4.40
C THR A 17 1.15 -0.06 5.44
N VAL A 18 0.16 -0.81 4.99
CA VAL A 18 -0.79 -1.53 5.86
C VAL A 18 -1.04 -2.94 5.30
N ILE A 19 -1.13 -3.92 6.20
CA ILE A 19 -1.53 -5.29 5.88
C ILE A 19 -2.96 -5.50 6.38
N VAL A 20 -3.86 -5.88 5.49
CA VAL A 20 -5.26 -6.18 5.82
C VAL A 20 -5.46 -7.68 5.72
N THR A 21 -5.74 -8.33 6.85
CA THR A 21 -6.10 -9.75 6.90
C THR A 21 -7.60 -9.93 6.79
N GLY A 22 -8.04 -11.04 6.20
CA GLY A 22 -9.47 -11.28 5.99
C GLY A 22 -10.10 -10.35 4.96
N ALA A 23 -9.33 -9.89 3.96
CA ALA A 23 -9.80 -9.02 2.89
C ALA A 23 -10.76 -9.70 1.88
N SER A 24 -11.21 -10.92 2.19
CA SER A 24 -12.10 -11.72 1.35
C SER A 24 -13.51 -11.14 1.26
N SER A 25 -14.03 -10.60 2.36
CA SER A 25 -15.40 -10.06 2.42
C SER A 25 -15.60 -9.16 3.65
N GLY A 26 -16.75 -8.49 3.72
CA GLY A 26 -17.16 -7.68 4.87
C GLY A 26 -16.21 -6.51 5.13
N ILE A 27 -15.85 -6.31 6.40
CA ILE A 27 -15.08 -5.15 6.83
C ILE A 27 -13.65 -5.15 6.28
N GLY A 28 -13.04 -6.32 6.08
CA GLY A 28 -11.68 -6.43 5.56
C GLY A 28 -11.58 -5.95 4.10
N ALA A 29 -12.54 -6.36 3.26
CA ALA A 29 -12.60 -5.91 1.87
C ALA A 29 -12.85 -4.39 1.78
N TYR A 30 -13.78 -3.88 2.60
CA TYR A 30 -14.08 -2.45 2.67
C TYR A 30 -12.86 -1.64 3.12
N CYS A 31 -12.21 -2.02 4.22
CA CYS A 31 -11.02 -1.33 4.74
C CYS A 31 -9.87 -1.35 3.73
N ALA A 32 -9.61 -2.48 3.06
CA ALA A 32 -8.56 -2.55 2.05
C ALA A 32 -8.82 -1.57 0.88
N GLY A 33 -10.07 -1.47 0.42
CA GLY A 33 -10.47 -0.53 -0.62
C GLY A 33 -10.38 0.93 -0.17
N ALA A 34 -10.89 1.24 1.02
CA ALA A 34 -10.85 2.60 1.59
C ALA A 34 -9.42 3.09 1.79
N LEU A 35 -8.55 2.26 2.40
CA LEU A 35 -7.14 2.61 2.61
C LEU A 35 -6.40 2.80 1.28
N LYS A 36 -6.69 1.97 0.27
CA LYS A 36 -6.13 2.14 -1.07
C LYS A 36 -6.59 3.45 -1.72
N ALA A 37 -7.86 3.82 -1.58
CA ALA A 37 -8.42 5.07 -2.09
C ALA A 37 -7.82 6.31 -1.40
N GLU A 38 -7.49 6.20 -0.12
CA GLU A 38 -6.77 7.23 0.63
C GLU A 38 -5.26 7.34 0.27
N GLY A 39 -4.77 6.50 -0.64
CA GLY A 39 -3.39 6.52 -1.12
C GLY A 39 -2.40 5.77 -0.23
N TRP A 40 -2.89 4.85 0.61
CA TRP A 40 -2.02 3.95 1.37
C TRP A 40 -1.54 2.81 0.48
N ARG A 41 -0.39 2.25 0.84
CA ARG A 41 0.09 1.00 0.24
C ARG A 41 -0.52 -0.17 1.00
N VAL A 42 -1.52 -0.82 0.40
CA VAL A 42 -2.30 -1.88 1.05
C VAL A 42 -1.87 -3.26 0.56
N PHE A 43 -1.55 -4.16 1.48
CA PHE A 43 -1.36 -5.58 1.22
C PHE A 43 -2.56 -6.36 1.79
N ALA A 44 -3.51 -6.70 0.92
CA ALA A 44 -4.68 -7.48 1.27
C ALA A 44 -4.35 -8.98 1.26
N THR A 45 -4.74 -9.70 2.32
CA THR A 45 -4.59 -11.15 2.41
C THR A 45 -5.94 -11.82 2.67
N ALA A 46 -6.20 -12.89 1.93
CA ALA A 46 -7.40 -13.72 2.05
C ALA A 46 -7.01 -15.20 1.93
N ARG A 47 -7.86 -16.09 2.48
CA ARG A 47 -7.66 -17.54 2.35
C ARG A 47 -7.85 -18.04 0.91
N LYS A 48 -8.74 -17.38 0.16
CA LYS A 48 -9.00 -17.70 -1.24
C LYS A 48 -8.29 -16.66 -2.11
N PRO A 49 -7.38 -17.07 -2.99
CA PRO A 49 -6.72 -16.14 -3.90
C PRO A 49 -7.71 -15.46 -4.86
N ALA A 50 -8.86 -16.11 -5.14
CA ALA A 50 -9.93 -15.53 -5.94
C ALA A 50 -10.59 -14.28 -5.31
N ASP A 51 -10.44 -14.08 -3.99
CA ASP A 51 -11.01 -12.91 -3.30
C ASP A 51 -10.00 -11.75 -3.21
N ILE A 52 -8.79 -11.90 -3.77
CA ILE A 52 -7.76 -10.85 -3.80
C ILE A 52 -7.60 -10.42 -5.27
N ALA A 53 -8.09 -9.23 -5.62
CA ALA A 53 -8.07 -8.66 -6.98
C ALA A 53 -7.21 -7.39 -7.07
#